data_AF-A0A969GBU4-F1
#
_entry.id   AF-A0A969GBU4-F1
#
_cell.length_a   1.000
_cell.length_b   1.000
_cell.length_c   1.000
_cell.angle_alpha   90.00
_cell.angle_beta   90.00
_cell.angle_gamma   90.00
#
_symmetry.space_group_name_H-M   'P 1'
#
loop_
_entity.id
_entity.type
_entity.pdbx_description
1 polymer ?
#
loop_
_entity_poly.entity_id
_entity_poly.type
_entity_poly.pdbx_seq_one_letter_code
_entity_poly.pdbx_strand_id
1 'polypeptide(L)'
;MHTKQVSLGDRYAEVTVIILTAIALVFGWFYKASIENASLPFEAEGIIAEAPKGWLQTSSDNELLRTVDINSKGFGATYVIHTVAITSDATASEVATIVALDHAQNLLAFRVLDQREVKVYGRDAYEISYVFVESNPDLT
;
A
#
# COMPACT_ATOMS: atom_id res chain seq x y z
N MET A 1 -25.27 8.19 55.15
CA MET A 1 -24.54 8.38 53.88
C MET A 1 -23.12 8.77 54.21
N HIS A 2 -22.17 7.85 54.04
CA HIS A 2 -20.76 8.10 54.34
C HIS A 2 -20.13 8.72 53.10
N THR A 3 -19.92 10.04 53.11
CA THR A 3 -19.19 10.75 52.07
C THR A 3 -17.73 10.32 52.19
N LYS A 4 -17.28 9.39 51.33
CA LYS A 4 -15.86 9.07 51.18
C LYS A 4 -15.14 10.40 50.89
N GLN A 5 -14.40 10.92 51.86
CA GLN A 5 -13.42 11.97 51.60
C GLN A 5 -12.40 11.34 50.66
N VAL A 6 -12.52 11.64 49.38
CA VAL A 6 -11.56 11.21 48.37
C VAL A 6 -10.25 11.91 48.72
N SER A 7 -9.32 11.14 49.29
CA SER A 7 -7.98 11.61 49.61
C SER A 7 -7.37 12.23 48.37
N LEU A 8 -6.74 13.40 48.49
CA LEU A 8 -6.07 14.07 47.37
C LEU A 8 -5.13 13.11 46.64
N GLY A 9 -4.45 12.21 47.38
CA GLY A 9 -3.58 11.17 46.83
C GLY A 9 -4.28 10.15 45.92
N ASP A 10 -5.56 9.84 46.18
CA ASP A 10 -6.36 8.92 45.38
C ASP A 10 -6.73 9.56 44.03
N ARG A 11 -7.04 10.86 44.03
CA ARG A 11 -7.26 11.64 42.79
C ARG A 11 -5.98 11.82 41.99
N TYR A 12 -4.84 12.03 42.65
CA TYR A 12 -3.55 12.11 41.97
C TYR A 12 -3.19 10.77 41.31
N ALA A 13 -3.39 9.64 42.02
CA ALA A 13 -3.15 8.32 41.46
C ALA A 13 -4.05 8.03 40.25
N GLU A 14 -5.35 8.34 40.34
CA GLU A 14 -6.30 8.19 39.24
C GLU A 14 -5.89 9.02 38.01
N VAL A 15 -5.57 10.30 38.20
CA VAL A 15 -5.11 11.19 37.13
C VAL A 15 -3.79 10.71 36.53
N THR A 16 -2.84 10.22 37.34
CA THR A 16 -1.58 9.67 36.85
C THR A 16 -1.78 8.42 35.99
N VAL A 17 -2.67 7.51 36.40
CA VAL A 17 -3.00 6.31 35.61
C VAL A 17 -3.63 6.69 34.27
N ILE A 18 -4.55 7.66 34.26
CA ILE A 18 -5.17 8.15 33.02
C ILE A 18 -4.11 8.74 32.09
N ILE A 19 -3.22 9.60 32.60
CA ILE A 19 -2.15 10.22 31.81
C ILE A 19 -1.19 9.15 31.25
N LEU A 20 -0.75 8.20 32.08
CA LEU A 20 0.12 7.10 31.63
C LEU A 20 -0.54 6.25 30.55
N THR A 21 -1.84 5.97 30.69
CA THR A 21 -2.60 5.21 29.70
C THR A 21 -2.70 5.98 28.39
N ALA A 22 -3.01 7.28 28.44
CA ALA A 22 -3.05 8.12 27.25
C ALA A 22 -1.70 8.17 26.53
N ILE A 23 -0.60 8.32 27.28
CA ILE A 23 0.76 8.29 26.74
C ILE A 23 1.05 6.95 26.07
N ALA A 24 0.72 5.83 26.72
CA ALA A 24 0.93 4.49 26.16
C ALA A 24 0.14 4.28 24.85
N LEU A 25 -1.10 4.76 24.79
CA LEU A 25 -1.92 4.70 23.57
C LEU A 25 -1.33 5.54 22.43
N VAL A 26 -0.85 6.75 22.74
CA VAL A 26 -0.20 7.62 21.75
C VAL A 26 1.08 6.95 21.21
N PHE A 27 1.93 6.39 22.08
CA PHE A 27 3.12 5.67 21.65
C PHE A 27 2.79 4.42 20.83
N GLY A 28 1.80 3.63 21.25
CA GLY A 28 1.33 2.46 20.51
C GLY A 28 0.80 2.85 19.12
N TRP A 29 0.08 3.96 19.03
CA TRP A 29 -0.42 4.49 17.76
C TRP A 29 0.71 4.91 16.82
N PHE A 30 1.69 5.68 17.32
CA PHE A 30 2.85 6.08 16.53
C PHE A 30 3.68 4.87 16.07
N TYR A 31 3.87 3.88 16.94
CA TYR A 31 4.61 2.67 16.60
C TYR A 31 3.91 1.87 15.49
N LYS A 32 2.59 1.68 15.59
CA LYS A 32 1.78 1.04 14.55
C LYS A 32 1.91 1.78 13.22
N ALA A 33 1.69 3.10 13.23
CA ALA A 33 1.75 3.92 12.01
C ALA A 33 3.14 3.88 11.35
N SER A 34 4.22 3.85 12.15
CA SER A 34 5.59 3.79 11.63
C SER A 34 5.93 2.46 10.97
N ILE A 35 5.29 1.35 11.38
CA ILE A 35 5.54 0.03 10.79
C ILE A 35 4.69 -0.15 9.54
N GLU A 36 3.41 0.23 9.60
CA GLU A 36 2.47 0.08 8.47
C GLU A 36 2.87 0.95 7.27
N ASN A 37 3.48 2.11 7.51
CA ASN A 37 3.90 3.03 6.45
C ASN A 37 5.40 2.93 6.13
N ALA A 38 6.10 1.92 6.61
CA ALA A 38 7.52 1.77 6.32
C ALA A 38 7.70 1.32 4.85
N SER A 39 8.33 2.18 4.05
CA SER A 39 8.77 1.86 2.69
C SER A 39 10.30 1.74 2.62
N LEU A 40 10.78 1.01 1.60
CA LEU A 40 12.19 0.92 1.24
C LEU A 40 12.36 1.50 -0.17
N PRO A 41 13.31 2.44 -0.37
CA PRO A 41 13.58 2.99 -1.68
C PRO A 41 14.21 1.92 -2.58
N PHE A 42 13.79 1.91 -3.83
CA PHE A 42 14.31 1.08 -4.91
C PHE A 42 14.72 1.99 -6.06
N GLU A 43 15.90 1.74 -6.63
CA GLU A 43 16.42 2.46 -7.79
C GLU A 43 16.90 1.45 -8.83
N ALA A 44 16.28 1.46 -10.01
CA ALA A 44 16.74 0.69 -11.16
C ALA A 44 16.41 1.40 -12.47
N GLU A 45 17.34 1.34 -13.43
CA GLU A 45 17.18 1.92 -14.77
C GLU A 45 16.73 3.40 -14.77
N GLY A 46 17.14 4.17 -13.76
CA GLY A 46 16.77 5.58 -13.59
C GLY A 46 15.36 5.81 -13.03
N ILE A 47 14.65 4.76 -12.64
CA ILE A 47 13.37 4.82 -11.92
C ILE A 47 13.64 4.69 -10.42
N ILE A 48 13.13 5.67 -9.67
CA ILE A 48 13.12 5.66 -8.21
C ILE A 48 11.68 5.37 -7.76
N ALA A 49 11.51 4.31 -6.98
CA ALA A 49 10.23 3.90 -6.43
C ALA A 49 10.38 3.47 -4.97
N GLU A 50 9.25 3.30 -4.28
CA GLU A 50 9.21 2.85 -2.89
C GLU A 50 8.43 1.54 -2.79
N ALA A 51 9.06 0.51 -2.22
CA ALA A 51 8.42 -0.78 -1.98
C ALA A 51 8.05 -0.92 -0.50
N PRO A 52 6.93 -1.59 -0.15
CA PRO A 52 6.59 -1.84 1.25
C PRO A 52 7.68 -2.63 1.97
N LYS A 53 8.05 -2.20 3.18
CA LYS A 53 9.08 -2.86 3.99
C LYS A 53 8.59 -4.24 4.44
N GLY A 54 9.47 -5.24 4.30
CA GLY A 54 9.18 -6.62 4.71
C GLY A 54 8.56 -7.49 3.62
N TRP A 55 8.31 -6.93 2.43
CA TRP A 55 7.95 -7.71 1.26
C TRP A 55 9.20 -8.33 0.63
N LEU A 56 9.07 -9.53 0.09
CA LEU A 56 10.17 -10.23 -0.56
C LEU A 56 10.34 -9.70 -1.98
N GLN A 57 11.53 -9.19 -2.30
CA GLN A 57 11.87 -8.79 -3.66
C GLN A 57 12.26 -10.03 -4.49
N THR A 58 11.67 -10.15 -5.67
CA THR A 58 12.00 -11.17 -6.66
C THR A 58 12.30 -10.49 -8.00
N SER A 59 13.19 -11.09 -8.78
CA SER A 59 13.54 -10.64 -10.13
C SER A 59 12.80 -11.48 -11.16
N SER A 60 12.31 -10.82 -12.22
CA SER A 60 11.67 -11.44 -13.38
C SER A 60 12.21 -10.75 -14.64
N ASP A 61 12.40 -11.48 -15.73
CA ASP A 61 13.13 -11.01 -16.91
C ASP A 61 12.50 -9.78 -17.60
N ASN A 62 11.22 -9.48 -17.33
CA ASN A 62 10.48 -8.36 -17.91
C ASN A 62 10.00 -7.31 -16.89
N GLU A 63 10.50 -7.35 -15.65
CA GLU A 63 10.05 -6.46 -14.58
C GLU A 63 11.24 -5.84 -13.87
N LEU A 64 11.17 -4.52 -13.69
CA LEU A 64 12.16 -3.78 -12.95
C LEU A 64 12.10 -4.11 -11.47
N LEU A 65 10.89 -4.30 -10.95
CA LEU A 65 10.66 -4.67 -9.57
C LEU A 65 9.45 -5.57 -9.46
N ARG A 66 9.58 -6.65 -8.69
CA ARG A 66 8.45 -7.39 -8.16
C ARG A 66 8.67 -7.62 -6.67
N THR A 67 7.73 -7.20 -5.85
CA THR A 67 7.72 -7.51 -4.42
C THR A 67 6.42 -8.19 -4.02
N VAL A 68 6.52 -9.21 -3.17
CA VAL A 68 5.38 -10.03 -2.71
C VAL A 68 5.26 -10.00 -1.19
N ASP A 69 4.04 -9.91 -0.67
CA ASP A 69 3.79 -10.07 0.75
C ASP A 69 3.84 -11.55 1.15
N ILE A 70 4.93 -11.94 1.83
CA ILE A 70 5.14 -13.31 2.28
C ILE A 70 4.19 -13.76 3.41
N ASN A 71 3.53 -12.82 4.08
CA ASN A 71 2.60 -13.14 5.18
C ASN A 71 1.16 -13.33 4.70
N SER A 72 0.88 -13.00 3.45
CA SER A 72 -0.43 -13.19 2.85
C SER A 72 -0.68 -14.66 2.51
N LYS A 73 -1.95 -15.11 2.63
CA LYS A 73 -2.39 -16.47 2.27
C LYS A 73 -3.45 -16.38 1.17
N GLY A 74 -3.44 -17.29 0.20
CA GLY A 74 -4.32 -17.25 -0.96
C GLY A 74 -3.92 -16.14 -1.93
N PHE A 75 -4.77 -15.13 -2.07
CA PHE A 75 -4.56 -14.00 -2.99
C PHE A 75 -3.64 -12.96 -2.35
N GLY A 76 -2.34 -13.21 -2.44
CA GLY A 76 -1.32 -12.33 -1.88
C GLY A 76 -1.17 -11.01 -2.60
N ALA A 77 -0.80 -9.96 -1.85
CA ALA A 77 -0.50 -8.67 -2.43
C ALA A 77 0.85 -8.70 -3.14
N THR A 78 0.86 -8.25 -4.39
CA THR A 78 2.08 -8.14 -5.21
C THR A 78 2.18 -6.73 -5.76
N TYR A 79 3.38 -6.16 -5.71
CA TYR A 79 3.68 -4.86 -6.29
C TYR A 79 4.71 -5.06 -7.41
N VAL A 80 4.35 -4.65 -8.63
CA VAL A 80 5.18 -4.84 -9.83
C VAL A 80 5.41 -3.50 -10.51
N ILE A 81 6.65 -3.27 -10.93
CA ILE A 81 7.04 -2.16 -11.79
C ILE A 81 7.63 -2.76 -13.07
N HIS A 82 7.08 -2.37 -14.21
CA HIS A 82 7.60 -2.70 -15.53
C HIS A 82 7.58 -1.46 -16.42
N THR A 83 8.33 -1.50 -17.51
CA THR A 83 8.40 -0.43 -18.51
C THR A 83 7.82 -0.89 -19.83
N VAL A 84 7.09 -0.01 -20.48
CA VAL A 84 6.56 -0.24 -21.83
C VAL A 84 7.09 0.86 -22.73
N ALA A 85 7.69 0.48 -23.85
CA ALA A 85 8.11 1.43 -24.87
C ALA A 85 6.87 2.01 -25.56
N ILE A 86 6.71 3.33 -25.47
CA ILE A 86 5.63 4.08 -26.13
C ILE A 86 6.23 5.03 -27.17
N THR A 87 5.43 5.41 -28.15
CA THR A 87 5.82 6.44 -29.12
C THR A 87 5.86 7.81 -28.44
N SER A 88 6.70 8.72 -28.92
CA SER A 88 6.91 10.03 -28.28
C SER A 88 5.71 10.97 -28.31
N ASP A 89 4.72 10.68 -29.16
CA ASP A 89 3.47 11.40 -29.34
C ASP A 89 2.31 10.83 -28.50
N ALA A 90 2.50 9.67 -27.86
CA ALA A 90 1.46 9.04 -27.06
C ALA A 90 1.17 9.87 -25.79
N THR A 91 -0.10 10.19 -25.58
CA THR A 91 -0.58 10.84 -24.37
C THR A 91 -0.77 9.83 -23.24
N ALA A 92 -0.69 10.29 -21.98
CA ALA A 92 -0.88 9.41 -20.83
C ALA A 92 -2.27 8.72 -20.80
N SER A 93 -3.30 9.38 -21.36
CA SER A 93 -4.66 8.82 -21.49
C SER A 93 -4.73 7.70 -22.55
N GLU A 94 -4.02 7.85 -23.66
CA GLU A 94 -3.92 6.78 -24.68
C GLU A 94 -3.17 5.57 -24.12
N VAL A 95 -2.07 5.79 -23.39
CA VAL A 95 -1.33 4.72 -22.72
C VAL A 95 -2.21 4.00 -21.70
N ALA A 96 -2.98 4.74 -20.88
CA ALA A 96 -3.94 4.16 -19.94
C ALA A 96 -4.98 3.27 -20.65
N THR A 97 -5.47 3.71 -21.81
CA THR A 97 -6.44 2.96 -22.62
C THR A 97 -5.82 1.68 -23.18
N ILE A 98 -4.58 1.73 -23.66
CA ILE A 98 -3.85 0.56 -24.17
C ILE A 98 -3.63 -0.46 -23.05
N VAL A 99 -3.21 -0.02 -21.86
CA VAL A 99 -3.02 -0.90 -20.69
C VAL A 99 -4.34 -1.56 -20.27
N ALA A 100 -5.43 -0.80 -20.20
CA ALA A 100 -6.74 -1.36 -19.88
C ALA A 100 -7.20 -2.39 -20.94
N LEU A 101 -6.91 -2.15 -22.22
CA LEU A 101 -7.22 -3.07 -23.30
C LEU A 101 -6.39 -4.35 -23.24
N ASP A 102 -5.10 -4.25 -22.95
CA ASP A 102 -4.23 -5.43 -22.74
C ASP A 102 -4.76 -6.30 -21.60
N HIS A 103 -5.07 -5.68 -20.45
CA HIS A 103 -5.67 -6.39 -19.32
C HIS A 103 -7.03 -7.01 -19.68
N ALA A 104 -7.86 -6.34 -20.47
CA ALA A 104 -9.14 -6.89 -20.91
C ALA A 104 -8.99 -8.14 -21.82
N GLN A 105 -7.86 -8.26 -22.53
CA GLN A 105 -7.56 -9.43 -23.37
C GLN A 105 -6.93 -10.57 -22.58
N ASN A 106 -6.12 -10.25 -21.57
CA ASN A 106 -5.30 -11.22 -20.86
C ASN A 106 -5.90 -11.69 -19.52
N LEU A 107 -6.80 -10.91 -18.90
CA LEU A 107 -7.37 -11.22 -17.58
C LEU A 107 -8.82 -11.70 -17.68
N LEU A 108 -9.12 -12.78 -16.95
CA LEU A 108 -10.46 -13.36 -16.93
C LEU A 108 -11.45 -12.45 -16.21
N ALA A 109 -12.61 -12.18 -16.83
CA ALA A 109 -13.68 -11.36 -16.26
C ALA A 109 -13.21 -9.97 -15.80
N PHE A 110 -12.25 -9.40 -16.53
CA PHE A 110 -11.71 -8.06 -16.28
C PHE A 110 -12.81 -6.99 -16.27
N ARG A 111 -12.73 -6.08 -15.29
CA ARG A 111 -13.60 -4.92 -15.20
C ARG A 111 -12.88 -3.73 -14.56
N VAL A 112 -12.91 -2.58 -15.24
CA VAL A 112 -12.46 -1.30 -14.67
C VAL A 112 -13.51 -0.80 -13.66
N LEU A 113 -13.05 -0.41 -12.48
CA LEU A 113 -13.86 0.20 -11.42
C LEU A 113 -13.79 1.72 -11.45
N ASP A 114 -12.58 2.26 -11.62
CA ASP A 114 -12.30 3.69 -11.63
C ASP A 114 -11.09 4.00 -12.51
N GLN A 115 -11.09 5.17 -13.15
CA GLN A 115 -9.97 5.69 -13.91
C GLN A 115 -9.90 7.19 -13.73
N ARG A 116 -8.75 7.68 -13.25
CA ARG A 116 -8.57 9.10 -12.92
C ARG A 116 -7.16 9.58 -13.21
N GLU A 117 -7.06 10.88 -13.48
CA GLU A 117 -5.79 11.56 -13.66
C GLU A 117 -5.20 11.91 -12.29
N VAL A 118 -3.92 11.61 -12.11
CA VAL A 118 -3.16 11.79 -10.87
C VAL A 118 -1.80 12.43 -11.18
N LYS A 119 -1.13 12.96 -10.16
CA LYS A 119 0.25 13.45 -10.31
C LYS A 119 1.20 12.61 -9.48
N VAL A 120 2.24 12.08 -10.12
CA VAL A 120 3.30 11.29 -9.47
C VAL A 120 4.61 12.05 -9.59
N TYR A 121 5.16 12.47 -8.45
CA TYR A 121 6.34 13.36 -8.40
C TYR A 121 6.21 14.59 -9.32
N GLY A 122 5.01 15.18 -9.41
CA GLY A 122 4.73 16.35 -10.22
C GLY A 122 4.51 16.09 -11.72
N ARG A 123 4.60 14.83 -12.18
CA ARG A 123 4.28 14.43 -13.55
C ARG A 123 2.85 13.94 -13.66
N ASP A 124 2.18 14.27 -14.76
CA ASP A 124 0.83 13.78 -15.04
C ASP A 124 0.86 12.27 -15.30
N ALA A 125 -0.09 11.55 -14.71
CA ALA A 125 -0.22 10.11 -14.77
C ALA A 125 -1.70 9.72 -14.70
N TYR A 126 -2.00 8.46 -15.02
CA TYR A 126 -3.34 7.89 -14.87
C TYR A 126 -3.30 6.71 -13.91
N GLU A 127 -4.28 6.67 -13.02
CA GLU A 127 -4.52 5.55 -12.12
C GLU A 127 -5.75 4.79 -12.61
N ILE A 128 -5.62 3.47 -12.76
CA ILE A 128 -6.70 2.57 -13.17
C ILE A 128 -6.90 1.55 -12.06
N SER A 129 -8.08 1.58 -11.45
CA SER A 129 -8.53 0.55 -10.52
C SER A 129 -9.39 -0.47 -11.26
N TYR A 130 -9.07 -1.75 -11.14
CA TYR A 130 -9.79 -2.82 -11.83
C TYR A 130 -9.91 -4.07 -10.97
N VAL A 131 -10.78 -4.99 -11.40
CA VAL A 131 -10.96 -6.32 -10.81
C VAL A 131 -10.95 -7.37 -11.91
N PHE A 132 -10.53 -8.57 -11.56
CA PHE A 132 -10.54 -9.75 -12.44
C PHE A 132 -10.72 -11.01 -11.58
N VAL A 133 -10.95 -12.15 -12.23
CA VAL A 133 -11.10 -13.44 -11.56
C VAL A 133 -9.78 -14.20 -11.67
N GLU A 134 -9.23 -14.58 -10.52
CA GLU A 134 -8.06 -15.44 -10.43
C GLU A 134 -8.41 -16.74 -9.71
N SER A 135 -7.84 -17.86 -10.16
CA SER A 135 -7.97 -19.14 -9.46
C SER A 135 -7.01 -19.17 -8.29
N ASN A 136 -7.41 -19.79 -7.17
CA ASN A 136 -6.60 -19.81 -5.95
C ASN A 136 -5.19 -20.37 -6.24
N PRO A 137 -4.12 -19.58 -6.09
CA PRO A 137 -2.75 -20.01 -6.39
C PRO A 137 -2.25 -21.10 -5.43
N ASP A 138 -2.89 -21.27 -4.25
CA ASP A 138 -2.48 -22.26 -3.24
C ASP A 138 -3.06 -23.67 -3.49
N LEU A 139 -3.92 -23.85 -4.51
CA LEU A 139 -4.59 -25.13 -4.81
C LEU A 139 -3.97 -25.91 -5.99
N THR A 140 -2.81 -25.49 -6.48
CA THR A 140 -2.01 -26.23 -7.47
C THR A 140 -0.84 -26.97 -6.85
#